data_AF-A0A920LG91-F1
#
_entry.id   AF-A0A920LG91-F1
#
_cell.length_a   1.000
_cell.length_b   1.000
_cell.length_c   1.000
_cell.angle_alpha   90.00
_cell.angle_beta   90.00
_cell.angle_gamma   90.00
#
_symmetry.space_group_name_H-M   'P 1'
#
loop_
_entity.id
_entity.type
_entity.pdbx_description
1 polymer ?
#
loop_
_entity_poly.entity_id
_entity_poly.type
_entity_poly.pdbx_seq_one_letter_code
_entity_poly.pdbx_strand_id
1 'polypeptide(L)' 'MGFNSTVVSVANYYNEVSKNIFIDNKDKKYLNELNELGFNVYFADLIMKDIKTKKNLADSIISQLSKAKIV' A
#
# COMPACT_ATOMS: atom_id res chain seq x y z
N MET A 1 20.14 -4.21 -6.63
CA MET A 1 19.81 -3.75 -5.26
C MET A 1 19.66 -4.90 -4.25
N GLY A 2 19.62 -6.18 -4.66
CA GLY A 2 19.77 -7.32 -3.72
C GLY A 2 18.59 -7.58 -2.77
N PHE A 3 17.51 -6.78 -2.84
CA PHE A 3 16.32 -6.98 -2.03
C PHE A 3 15.45 -8.13 -2.55
N ASN A 4 14.76 -8.79 -1.64
CA ASN A 4 13.69 -9.73 -1.98
C ASN A 4 12.53 -8.98 -2.65
N SER A 5 11.90 -9.60 -3.64
CA SER A 5 10.76 -9.01 -4.35
C SER A 5 9.46 -9.15 -3.55
N THR A 6 9.42 -8.54 -2.36
CA THR A 6 8.29 -8.57 -1.43
C THR A 6 7.84 -7.17 -1.06
N VAL A 7 6.55 -7.02 -0.75
CA VAL A 7 5.99 -5.75 -0.26
C VAL A 7 6.68 -5.25 1.01
N VAL A 8 7.14 -6.17 1.87
CA VAL A 8 7.90 -5.86 3.08
C VAL A 8 9.26 -5.23 2.77
N SER A 9 9.95 -5.71 1.73
CA SER A 9 11.24 -5.13 1.33
C SER A 9 11.06 -3.70 0.81
N VAL A 10 9.96 -3.46 0.07
CA VAL A 10 9.58 -2.11 -0.40
C VAL A 10 9.24 -1.20 0.79
N ALA A 11 8.47 -1.69 1.76
CA ALA A 11 8.11 -0.95 2.96
C ALA A 11 9.36 -0.54 3.76
N ASN A 12 10.28 -1.47 4.01
CA ASN A 12 11.55 -1.18 4.69
C ASN A 12 12.37 -0.11 3.97
N TYR A 13 12.44 -0.17 2.64
CA TYR A 13 13.18 0.81 1.85
C TYR A 13 12.61 2.23 1.98
N TYR A 14 11.29 2.39 2.04
CA TYR A 14 10.62 3.69 2.14
C TYR A 14 10.22 4.10 3.56
N ASN A 15 10.66 3.37 4.58
CA ASN A 15 10.16 3.49 5.95
C ASN A 15 10.40 4.87 6.60
N GLU A 16 11.43 5.58 6.15
CA GLU A 16 11.79 6.92 6.65
C GLU A 16 10.92 8.04 6.07
N VAL A 17 10.28 7.82 4.92
CA VAL A 17 9.58 8.87 4.16
C VAL A 17 8.08 8.63 4.01
N SER A 18 7.60 7.42 4.24
CA SER A 18 6.18 7.10 4.22
C SER A 18 5.81 6.11 5.31
N LYS A 19 4.61 6.29 5.87
CA LYS A 19 3.94 5.33 6.75
C LYS A 19 2.62 4.83 6.19
N ASN A 20 2.26 5.21 4.96
CA ASN A 20 1.08 4.68 4.29
C ASN A 20 1.53 3.76 3.16
N ILE A 21 0.96 2.56 3.09
CA ILE A 21 1.24 1.60 2.01
C ILE A 21 -0.05 0.97 1.52
N PHE A 22 -0.16 0.86 0.20
CA PHE A 22 -1.26 0.19 -0.47
C PHE A 22 -0.74 -1.15 -1.02
N ILE A 23 -1.39 -2.24 -0.66
CA ILE A 23 -1.03 -3.60 -1.09
C ILE A 23 -2.21 -4.30 -1.75
N ASP A 24 -1.92 -5.31 -2.58
CA ASP A 24 -2.96 -6.17 -3.16
C ASP A 24 -3.51 -7.13 -2.08
N ASN A 25 -4.76 -7.55 -2.24
CA ASN A 25 -5.37 -8.56 -1.35
C ASN A 25 -4.58 -9.87 -1.30
N LYS A 26 -3.87 -10.23 -2.37
CA LYS A 26 -3.00 -11.42 -2.42
C LYS A 26 -1.81 -11.33 -1.45
N ASP A 27 -1.43 -10.11 -1.06
CA ASP A 27 -0.31 -9.84 -0.15
C ASP A 27 -0.75 -9.71 1.32
N LYS A 28 -2.02 -10.04 1.64
CA LYS A 28 -2.56 -9.99 3.01
C LYS A 28 -1.72 -10.74 4.05
N LYS A 29 -0.99 -11.77 3.65
CA LYS A 29 -0.07 -12.51 4.53
C LYS A 29 1.02 -11.63 5.17
N TYR A 30 1.34 -10.48 4.58
CA TYR A 30 2.33 -9.53 5.09
C TYR A 30 1.74 -8.44 5.99
N LEU A 31 0.41 -8.44 6.21
CA LEU A 31 -0.26 -7.37 6.97
C LEU A 31 0.33 -7.15 8.36
N ASN A 32 0.55 -8.23 9.12
CA ASN A 32 1.07 -8.13 10.49
C ASN A 32 2.48 -7.54 10.49
N GLU A 33 3.36 -8.04 9.63
CA GLU A 33 4.75 -7.56 9.51
C GLU A 33 4.81 -6.09 9.08
N LEU A 34 3.94 -5.66 8.15
CA LEU A 34 3.85 -4.25 7.75
C LEU A 34 3.31 -3.35 8.87
N ASN A 35 2.35 -3.81 9.65
CA ASN A 35 1.85 -3.08 10.82
C ASN A 35 2.90 -2.96 11.91
N GLU A 36 3.70 -4.01 12.15
CA GLU A 36 4.84 -4.00 13.09
C GLU A 36 5.93 -3.00 12.66
N LEU A 37 6.12 -2.79 11.36
CA LEU A 37 6.98 -1.72 10.82
C LEU A 37 6.38 -0.30 10.97
N GLY A 38 5.15 -0.21 11.49
CA GLY A 38 4.44 1.05 11.74
C GLY A 38 3.74 1.63 10.51
N PHE A 39 3.48 0.82 9.49
CA PHE A 39 2.70 1.26 8.33
C PHE A 39 1.19 1.18 8.59
N ASN A 40 0.46 2.19 8.14
CA ASN A 40 -0.95 2.12 7.84
C ASN A 40 -1.12 1.36 6.51
N VAL A 41 -1.61 0.13 6.60
CA VAL A 41 -1.77 -0.77 5.46
C VAL A 41 -3.18 -0.66 4.91
N TYR A 42 -3.27 -0.38 3.61
CA TYR A 42 -4.51 -0.31 2.86
C TYR A 42 -4.56 -1.38 1.78
N PHE A 43 -5.72 -1.99 1.57
CA PHE A 43 -5.93 -2.93 0.47
C PHE A 43 -6.56 -2.23 -0.74
N ALA A 44 -6.01 -2.47 -1.93
CA ALA A 44 -6.53 -1.96 -3.20
C ALA A 44 -6.23 -2.94 -4.35
N ASP A 45 -7.00 -2.84 -5.44
CA ASP A 45 -6.65 -3.52 -6.70
C ASP A 45 -5.54 -2.73 -7.40
N LEU A 46 -4.32 -3.27 -7.36
CA LEU A 46 -3.14 -2.58 -7.88
C LEU A 46 -2.89 -2.84 -9.37
N ILE A 47 -3.71 -3.69 -10.02
CA ILE A 47 -3.48 -4.07 -11.42
C ILE A 47 -4.06 -3.02 -12.38
N MET A 48 -3.20 -2.18 -12.91
CA MET A 48 -3.54 -1.09 -13.83
C MET A 48 -3.51 -1.52 -15.31
N LYS A 49 -4.50 -2.29 -15.76
CA LYS A 49 -4.55 -2.82 -17.13
C LYS A 49 -4.97 -1.79 -18.18
N ASP A 50 -5.78 -0.81 -17.78
CA ASP A 50 -6.38 0.20 -18.66
C ASP A 50 -6.61 1.53 -17.91
N ILE A 51 -7.10 2.54 -18.62
CA ILE A 51 -7.34 3.88 -18.04
C ILE A 51 -8.39 3.83 -16.92
N LYS A 52 -9.39 2.94 -17.04
CA LYS A 52 -10.46 2.81 -16.05
C LYS A 52 -9.92 2.25 -14.74
N THR A 53 -9.15 1.17 -14.79
CA THR A 53 -8.50 0.55 -13.62
C THR A 53 -7.48 1.49 -12.96
N LYS A 54 -6.73 2.27 -13.75
CA LYS A 54 -5.87 3.36 -13.22
C LYS A 54 -6.67 4.41 -12.44
N LYS A 55 -7.77 4.89 -13.03
CA LYS A 55 -8.63 5.88 -12.37
C LYS A 55 -9.24 5.33 -11.09
N ASN A 56 -9.73 4.09 -11.12
CA ASN A 56 -10.29 3.43 -9.95
C ASN A 56 -9.28 3.31 -8.80
N LEU A 57 -8.02 2.97 -9.11
CA LEU A 57 -6.96 2.93 -8.10
C LEU A 57 -6.70 4.32 -7.51
N ALA A 58 -6.59 5.35 -8.35
CA ALA A 58 -6.38 6.73 -7.88
C ALA A 58 -7.54 7.21 -6.97
N ASP A 59 -8.79 6.97 -7.39
CA ASP A 59 -9.98 7.33 -6.61
C ASP A 59 -10.01 6.57 -5.26
N SER A 60 -9.60 5.30 -5.25
CA SER A 60 -9.48 4.51 -4.03
C SER A 60 -8.43 5.07 -3.06
N ILE A 61 -7.26 5.44 -3.58
CA ILE A 61 -6.17 6.05 -2.79
C ILE A 61 -6.66 7.36 -2.14
N ILE A 62 -7.26 8.25 -2.94
CA ILE A 62 -7.80 9.52 -2.43
C ILE A 62 -8.85 9.25 -1.36
N SER A 63 -9.81 8.36 -1.63
CA SER A 63 -10.89 8.03 -0.69
C SER A 63 -10.37 7.53 0.66
N GLN A 64 -9.38 6.63 0.66
CA GLN A 64 -8.82 6.07 1.90
C GLN A 64 -8.01 7.11 2.68
N LEU A 65 -7.18 7.91 2.02
CA LEU A 65 -6.38 8.96 2.69
C LEU A 65 -7.24 10.13 3.18
N SER A 66 -8.35 10.41 2.51
CA SER A 66 -9.30 11.45 2.95
C SER A 66 -10.00 11.08 4.25
N LYS A 67 -10.37 9.79 4.39
CA LYS A 67 -11.00 9.26 5.61
C LYS A 67 -10.04 9.22 6.80
N ALA A 68 -8.76 8.98 6.55
CA ALA A 68 -7.73 8.93 7.58
C ALA A 68 -7.45 10.28 8.26
N LYS A 69 -7.89 11.42 7.68
CA LYS A 69 -7.69 12.77 8.24
C LYS A 69 -8.69 13.18 9.33
N ILE A 70 -9.65 12.31 9.69
CA ILE A 70 -10.65 12.60 10.74
C ILE A 70 -10.33 11.78 11.98
N VAL A 71 -9.23 12.11 12.69
CA VAL A 71 -8.98 11.78 14.10
C VAL A 71 -8.11 12.87 14.70
#